data_AF-A0A9D6DM30-F1
#
_entry.id   AF-A0A9D6DM30-F1
#
_cell.length_a   1.000
_cell.length_b   1.000
_cell.length_c   1.000
_cell.angle_alpha   90.00
_cell.angle_beta   90.00
_cell.angle_gamma   90.00
#
_symmetry.space_group_name_H-M   'P 1'
#
loop_
_entity.id
_entity.type
_entity.pdbx_description
1 polymer ?
#
loop_
_entity_poly.entity_id
_entity_poly.type
_entity_poly.pdbx_seq_one_letter_code
_entity_poly.pdbx_strand_id
1 'polypeptide(L)' 'MIERHGTLFVVSAPSGAGKTTLCRAMRLRLPELAYSVSVTTRPPRAGELDGVDF' A
#
# COMPACT_ATOMS: atom_id res chain seq x y z
N MET A 1 29.49 4.54 10.37
CA MET A 1 28.66 3.96 9.28
C MET A 1 27.54 4.94 9.00
N ILE A 2 27.27 5.28 7.74
CA ILE A 2 26.12 6.13 7.39
C ILE A 2 24.90 5.21 7.34
N GLU A 3 23.95 5.40 8.26
CA GLU A 3 22.66 4.71 8.19
C GLU A 3 21.90 5.21 6.95
N ARG A 4 21.52 4.28 6.07
CA ARG A 4 20.65 4.61 4.95
C ARG A 4 19.21 4.49 5.41
N HIS A 5 18.52 5.61 5.52
CA HIS A 5 17.08 5.65 5.74
C HIS A 5 16.36 5.15 4.48
N GLY A 6 15.32 4.33 4.65
CA GLY A 6 14.46 3.91 3.54
C GLY A 6 13.75 5.11 2.90
N THR A 7 13.46 5.01 1.61
CA THR A 7 12.73 6.06 0.88
C THR A 7 11.22 5.80 0.97
N LEU A 8 10.47 6.77 1.49
CA LEU A 8 9.00 6.73 1.47
C LEU A 8 8.47 7.28 0.14
N PHE A 9 7.58 6.52 -0.49
CA PHE A 9 6.85 6.93 -1.69
C PHE A 9 5.38 7.15 -1.36
N VAL A 10 4.82 8.27 -1.82
CA VAL A 10 3.40 8.60 -1.66
C VAL A 10 2.75 8.72 -3.02
N VAL A 11 1.70 7.93 -3.27
CA VAL A 11 0.91 7.96 -4.50
C VAL A 11 -0.46 8.57 -4.20
N SER A 12 -0.69 9.80 -4.66
CA SER A 12 -1.93 10.56 -4.41
C SER A 12 -2.65 10.93 -5.71
N ALA A 13 -3.98 10.75 -5.71
CA ALA A 13 -4.90 11.05 -6.82
C ALA A 13 -6.36 10.83 -6.36
N PRO A 14 -7.37 11.38 -7.05
CA PRO A 14 -8.79 11.13 -6.76
C PRO A 14 -9.19 9.64 -6.82
N SER A 15 -10.35 9.29 -6.27
CA SER A 15 -10.92 7.95 -6.45
C SER A 15 -11.12 7.64 -7.93
N GLY A 16 -10.90 6.38 -8.36
CA GLY A 16 -10.99 5.97 -9.77
C GLY A 16 -9.75 6.24 -10.64
N ALA A 17 -8.77 7.02 -10.16
CA ALA A 17 -7.55 7.35 -10.94
C ALA A 17 -6.51 6.22 -11.05
N GLY A 18 -6.81 5.00 -10.58
CA GLY A 18 -5.93 3.84 -10.77
C GLY A 18 -4.77 3.65 -9.77
N LYS A 19 -4.73 4.40 -8.66
CA LYS A 19 -3.67 4.28 -7.62
C LYS A 19 -3.44 2.85 -7.14
N THR A 20 -4.51 2.15 -6.78
CA THR A 20 -4.44 0.77 -6.28
C THR A 20 -3.86 -0.17 -7.34
N THR A 21 -4.27 0.01 -8.60
CA THR A 21 -3.73 -0.75 -9.74
C THR A 21 -2.23 -0.51 -9.92
N LEU A 22 -1.79 0.74 -9.86
CA LEU A 22 -0.38 1.10 -9.95
C LEU A 22 0.43 0.50 -8.79
N CYS A 23 -0.01 0.70 -7.55
CA CYS A 23 0.67 0.14 -6.37
C CYS A 23 0.77 -1.38 -6.42
N ARG A 24 -0.29 -2.08 -6.88
CA ARG A 24 -0.26 -3.53 -7.08
C ARG A 24 0.78 -3.94 -8.14
N ALA A 25 0.84 -3.24 -9.26
CA ALA A 25 1.82 -3.51 -10.31
C ALA A 25 3.26 -3.27 -9.83
N MET A 26 3.49 -2.21 -9.03
CA MET A 26 4.80 -1.93 -8.43
C MET A 26 5.25 -3.04 -7.49
N ARG A 27 4.38 -3.51 -6.59
CA ARG A 27 4.67 -4.61 -5.65
C ARG A 27 5.03 -5.92 -6.36
N LEU A 28 4.47 -6.18 -7.54
CA LEU A 28 4.81 -7.37 -8.34
C LEU A 28 6.18 -7.26 -9.00
N ARG A 29 6.63 -6.04 -9.31
CA ARG A 29 7.92 -5.79 -10.00
C ARG A 29 9.07 -5.51 -9.04
N LEU A 30 8.77 -5.04 -7.83
CA LEU A 30 9.71 -4.65 -6.79
C LEU A 30 9.37 -5.43 -5.52
N PRO A 31 9.81 -6.70 -5.38
CA PRO A 31 9.47 -7.53 -4.23
C PRO A 31 10.00 -6.98 -2.90
N GLU A 32 11.03 -6.14 -2.92
CA GLU A 32 11.57 -5.42 -1.77
C GLU A 32 10.73 -4.21 -1.33
N LEU A 33 9.71 -3.82 -2.12
CA LEU A 33 8.84 -2.71 -1.79
C LEU A 33 7.84 -3.11 -0.70
N ALA A 34 8.05 -2.59 0.50
CA ALA A 34 7.08 -2.66 1.58
C ALA A 34 5.84 -1.83 1.23
N TYR A 35 4.65 -2.37 1.49
CA TYR A 35 3.37 -1.68 1.30
C TYR A 35 2.75 -1.36 2.65
N SER A 36 2.40 -0.10 2.88
CA SER A 36 1.72 0.34 4.10
C SER A 36 0.25 -0.06 4.05
N VAL A 37 -0.19 -0.82 5.04
CA VAL A 37 -1.61 -1.13 5.28
C VAL A 37 -2.15 -0.16 6.33
N SER A 38 -3.35 0.37 6.13
CA SER A 38 -3.92 1.42 6.96
C SER A 38 -5.09 0.92 7.79
N VAL A 39 -5.10 1.24 9.08
CA VAL A 39 -6.18 0.88 10.00
C VAL A 39 -7.50 1.55 9.64
N THR A 40 -8.61 0.85 9.90
CA THR A 40 -9.96 1.41 9.82
C THR A 40 -10.83 1.02 11.02
N THR A 41 -11.84 1.84 11.35
CA THR A 41 -12.80 1.58 12.42
C THR A 41 -14.11 0.97 11.93
N ARG A 42 -14.33 0.93 10.61
CA ARG A 42 -15.50 0.27 10.03
C ARG A 42 -15.33 -1.26 10.12
N PRO A 43 -16.42 -2.03 10.15
CA PRO A 43 -16.33 -3.48 10.00
C PRO A 43 -15.73 -3.86 8.63
N PRO A 44 -14.97 -4.97 8.55
CA PRO A 44 -14.53 -5.56 7.29
C PRO A 44 -15.71 -5.87 6.38
N ARG A 45 -15.55 -5.63 5.08
CA ARG A 45 -16.48 -6.10 4.04
C ARG A 45 -16.23 -7.58 3.78
N ALA A 46 -17.18 -8.25 3.12
CA ALA A 46 -17.01 -9.63 2.71
C ALA A 46 -15.75 -9.80 1.86
N GLY A 47 -14.81 -10.61 2.34
CA GLY A 47 -13.54 -10.91 1.68
C GLY A 47 -12.35 -10.00 2.05
N GLU A 48 -12.56 -8.94 2.84
CA GLU A 48 -11.44 -8.15 3.37
C GLU A 48 -10.75 -8.87 4.53
N LEU A 49 -9.41 -8.78 4.57
CA LEU A 49 -8.56 -9.41 5.58
C LEU A 49 -7.77 -8.36 6.36
N ASP A 50 -7.80 -8.49 7.69
CA ASP A 50 -7.01 -7.68 8.62
C ASP A 50 -5.50 -7.88 8.38
N GLY A 51 -4.75 -6.78 8.32
CA GLY A 51 -3.33 -6.76 7.99
C GLY A 51 -3.01 -6.89 6.50
N VAL A 52 -4.03 -7.02 5.63
CA VAL A 52 -3.86 -7.07 4.17
C VAL A 52 -4.57 -5.91 3.49
N ASP A 53 -5.85 -5.72 3.80
CA ASP A 53 -6.68 -4.67 3.23
C ASP A 53 -6.71 -3.43 4.13
N PHE A 54 -6.69 -3.63 5.46
CA PHE A 54 -6.72 -2.59 6.50
C PHE A 54 -5.95 -3.02 7.75
#